data_AF-A0A5C4V7D3-F1
#
_entry.id   AF-A0A5C4V7D3-F1
#
_cell.length_a   1.000
_cell.length_b   1.000
_cell.length_c   1.000
_cell.angle_alpha   90.00
_cell.angle_beta   90.00
_cell.angle_gamma   90.00
#
_symmetry.space_group_name_H-M   'P 1'
#
loop_
_entity.id
_entity.type
_entity.pdbx_description
1 polymer ?
#
loop_
_entity_poly.entity_id
_entity_poly.type
_entity_poly.pdbx_seq_one_letter_code
_entity_poly.pdbx_strand_id
1 'polypeptide(L)'
;MSKSDYTPDDREAKTFARFKRHYEAHKALLPEVKEMAAHALKQGATTGQLAKWTGLTDELFRRIARAEGVERHRPPTVGRDATPAPPAGESE
;
A
#
# COMPACT_ATOMS: atom_id res chain seq x y z
N MET A 1 -36.94 -11.60 -4.29
CA MET A 1 -36.12 -10.37 -4.37
C MET A 1 -36.05 -9.97 -5.83
N SER A 2 -36.60 -8.82 -6.20
CA SER A 2 -36.66 -8.39 -7.60
C SER A 2 -35.25 -8.06 -8.09
N LYS A 3 -34.76 -8.79 -9.10
CA LYS A 3 -33.57 -8.39 -9.86
C LYS A 3 -33.95 -7.11 -10.58
N SER A 4 -33.42 -5.98 -10.13
CA SER A 4 -33.47 -4.76 -10.93
C SER A 4 -32.67 -5.05 -12.20
N ASP A 5 -33.36 -5.18 -13.32
CA ASP A 5 -32.79 -5.25 -14.67
C ASP A 5 -32.28 -3.86 -15.06
N TYR A 6 -31.28 -3.38 -14.31
CA TYR A 6 -30.62 -2.11 -14.58
C TYR A 6 -29.85 -2.23 -15.88
N THR A 7 -30.26 -1.44 -16.86
CA THR A 7 -29.53 -1.25 -18.12
C THR A 7 -28.91 0.14 -18.07
N PRO A 8 -27.57 0.27 -18.09
CA PRO A 8 -26.92 1.56 -18.08
C PRO A 8 -27.26 2.35 -19.34
N ASP A 9 -27.38 3.66 -19.22
CA ASP A 9 -27.55 4.52 -20.40
C ASP A 9 -26.26 4.57 -21.25
N ASP A 10 -26.33 5.13 -22.46
CA ASP A 10 -25.19 5.16 -23.38
C ASP A 10 -23.95 5.86 -22.81
N ARG A 11 -24.12 6.85 -21.94
CA ARG A 11 -23.03 7.60 -21.30
C ARG A 11 -22.39 6.76 -20.20
N GLU A 12 -23.19 6.10 -19.39
CA GLU A 12 -22.76 5.15 -18.35
C GLU A 12 -22.03 3.97 -18.98
N ALA A 13 -22.60 3.34 -20.01
CA ALA A 13 -22.01 2.22 -20.72
C ALA A 13 -20.62 2.58 -21.30
N LYS A 14 -20.48 3.75 -21.93
CA LYS A 14 -19.18 4.25 -22.42
C LYS A 14 -18.19 4.51 -21.28
N THR A 15 -18.67 5.07 -20.17
CA THR A 15 -17.83 5.35 -19.00
C THR A 15 -17.30 4.06 -18.37
N PHE A 16 -18.17 3.07 -18.19
CA PHE A 16 -17.80 1.77 -17.66
C PHE A 16 -16.88 0.99 -18.60
N ALA A 17 -17.12 1.05 -19.91
CA ALA A 17 -16.23 0.44 -20.90
C ALA A 17 -14.82 1.06 -20.84
N ARG A 18 -14.72 2.39 -20.73
CA ARG A 18 -13.43 3.08 -20.56
C ARG A 18 -12.74 2.69 -19.25
N PHE A 19 -13.47 2.71 -18.14
CA PHE A 19 -12.95 2.29 -16.84
C PHE A 19 -12.45 0.84 -16.87
N LYS A 20 -13.22 -0.08 -17.45
CA LYS A 20 -12.87 -1.49 -17.58
C LYS A 20 -11.52 -1.68 -18.27
N ARG A 21 -11.27 -0.98 -19.38
CA ARG A 21 -9.99 -1.05 -20.11
C ARG A 21 -8.80 -0.63 -19.23
N HIS A 22 -8.92 0.49 -18.51
CA HIS A 22 -7.87 0.94 -17.60
C HIS A 22 -7.67 -0.03 -16.43
N TYR A 23 -8.77 -0.57 -15.89
CA TYR A 23 -8.71 -1.55 -14.82
C TYR A 23 -8.04 -2.86 -15.24
N GLU A 24 -8.32 -3.35 -16.46
CA GLU A 24 -7.67 -4.54 -17.01
C GLU A 24 -6.17 -4.32 -17.22
N ALA A 25 -5.75 -3.16 -17.75
CA ALA A 25 -4.35 -2.81 -17.87
C ALA A 25 -3.66 -2.74 -16.49
N HIS A 26 -4.29 -2.10 -15.51
CA HIS A 26 -3.79 -2.06 -14.13
C HIS A 26 -3.66 -3.47 -13.54
N LYS A 27 -4.66 -4.33 -13.75
CA LYS A 27 -4.64 -5.72 -13.28
C LYS A 27 -3.51 -6.53 -13.93
N ALA A 28 -3.21 -6.29 -15.20
CA ALA A 28 -2.12 -6.95 -15.91
C ALA A 28 -0.73 -6.56 -15.37
N LEU A 29 -0.54 -5.30 -14.98
CA LEU A 29 0.72 -4.80 -14.43
C LEU A 29 0.92 -5.14 -12.95
N LEU A 30 -0.16 -5.42 -12.21
CA LEU A 30 -0.12 -5.62 -10.77
C LEU A 30 0.84 -6.76 -10.31
N PRO A 31 0.96 -7.91 -10.98
CA PRO A 31 1.95 -8.93 -10.64
C PRO A 31 3.39 -8.42 -10.70
N GLU A 32 3.76 -7.73 -11.78
CA GLU A 32 5.10 -7.15 -11.96
C GLU A 32 5.41 -6.12 -10.87
N VAL A 33 4.43 -5.27 -10.54
CA VAL A 33 4.56 -4.30 -9.44
C VAL A 33 4.82 -5.00 -8.11
N LYS A 34 4.16 -6.13 -7.83
CA LYS A 34 4.36 -6.88 -6.58
C LYS A 34 5.77 -7.50 -6.51
N GLU A 35 6.25 -8.06 -7.62
CA GLU A 35 7.60 -8.62 -7.71
C GLU A 35 8.67 -7.53 -7.49
N MET A 36 8.53 -6.40 -8.18
CA MET A 36 9.42 -5.25 -8.01
C MET A 36 9.34 -4.66 -6.59
N ALA A 37 8.15 -4.63 -5.99
CA ALA A 37 7.96 -4.17 -4.62
C ALA A 37 8.68 -5.07 -3.61
N ALA A 38 8.59 -6.40 -3.76
CA ALA A 38 9.32 -7.33 -2.90
C ALA A 38 10.83 -7.11 -2.98
N HIS A 39 11.37 -6.93 -4.19
CA HIS A 39 12.77 -6.58 -4.38
C HIS A 39 13.13 -5.24 -3.73
N ALA A 40 12.35 -4.19 -3.98
CA ALA A 40 12.60 -2.85 -3.43
C ALA A 40 12.56 -2.83 -1.89
N LEU A 41 11.64 -3.58 -1.27
CA LEU A 41 11.57 -3.74 0.19
C LEU A 41 12.86 -4.35 0.73
N LYS A 42 13.41 -5.39 0.08
CA LYS A 42 14.70 -6.01 0.46
C LYS A 42 15.88 -5.04 0.31
N GLN A 43 15.80 -4.10 -0.63
CA GLN A 43 16.78 -3.02 -0.81
C GLN A 43 16.59 -1.85 0.16
N GLY A 44 15.60 -1.92 1.06
CA GLY A 44 15.37 -0.91 2.11
C GLY A 44 14.34 0.16 1.77
N ALA A 45 13.60 0.04 0.67
CA ALA A 45 12.45 0.90 0.42
C ALA A 45 11.38 0.74 1.51
N THR A 46 10.67 1.82 1.83
CA THR A 46 9.55 1.79 2.78
C THR A 46 8.22 1.55 2.07
N THR A 47 7.24 0.98 2.78
CA THR A 47 5.89 0.76 2.24
C THR A 47 5.23 2.07 1.79
N GLY A 48 5.47 3.17 2.50
CA GLY A 48 4.92 4.50 2.15
C GLY A 48 5.55 5.10 0.89
N GLN A 49 6.84 4.83 0.62
CA GLN A 49 7.46 5.23 -0.64
C GLN A 49 6.85 4.46 -1.83
N LEU A 50 6.67 3.15 -1.68
CA LEU A 50 6.07 2.31 -2.72
C LEU A 50 4.62 2.71 -3.02
N ALA A 51 3.83 3.01 -1.98
CA ALA A 51 2.49 3.55 -2.14
C ALA A 51 2.46 4.89 -2.87
N LYS A 52 3.36 5.81 -2.49
CA LYS A 52 3.47 7.11 -3.16
C LYS A 52 3.82 6.98 -4.65
N TRP A 53 4.70 6.06 -5.03
CA TRP A 53 5.11 5.90 -6.43
C TRP A 53 4.07 5.17 -7.29
N THR A 54 3.38 4.19 -6.71
CA THR A 54 2.46 3.33 -7.46
C THR A 54 1.00 3.81 -7.40
N GLY A 55 0.66 4.69 -6.46
CA GLY A 55 -0.72 5.06 -6.16
C GLY A 55 -1.53 3.96 -5.47
N LEU A 56 -0.88 2.84 -5.08
CA LEU A 56 -1.49 1.74 -4.34
C LEU A 56 -1.47 2.02 -2.84
N THR A 57 -2.23 1.24 -2.07
CA THR A 57 -2.32 1.43 -0.62
C THR A 57 -1.09 0.88 0.10
N ASP A 58 -0.66 1.55 1.18
CA ASP A 58 0.40 1.08 2.07
C ASP A 58 0.18 -0.37 2.56
N GLU A 59 -1.08 -0.73 2.84
CA GLU A 59 -1.44 -2.05 3.35
C GLU A 59 -1.12 -3.18 2.38
N LEU A 60 -1.19 -2.93 1.06
CA LEU A 60 -0.74 -3.89 0.05
C LEU A 60 0.76 -4.21 0.27
N PHE A 61 1.58 -3.19 0.42
CA PHE A 61 3.03 -3.35 0.58
C PHE A 61 3.41 -3.89 1.95
N ARG A 62 2.65 -3.58 3.01
CA ARG A 62 2.83 -4.22 4.33
C ARG A 62 2.61 -5.73 4.26
N ARG A 63 1.59 -6.18 3.53
CA ARG A 63 1.35 -7.62 3.31
C ARG A 63 2.49 -8.29 2.56
N ILE A 64 3.03 -7.62 1.54
CA ILE A 64 4.21 -8.12 0.80
C ILE A 64 5.42 -8.18 1.72
N ALA A 65 5.70 -7.12 2.49
CA ALA A 65 6.81 -7.10 3.44
C ALA A 65 6.72 -8.23 4.48
N ARG A 66 5.51 -8.53 4.98
CA ARG A 66 5.25 -9.67 5.89
C ARG A 66 5.50 -11.01 5.22
N ALA A 67 4.98 -11.21 4.01
CA ALA A 67 5.17 -12.44 3.25
C ALA A 67 6.65 -12.72 2.94
N GLU A 68 7.43 -11.65 2.69
CA GLU A 68 8.85 -11.71 2.39
C GLU A 68 9.76 -11.67 3.63
N GLY A 69 9.18 -11.53 4.84
CA GLY A 69 9.95 -11.45 6.09
C GLY A 69 10.81 -10.19 6.26
N VAL A 70 10.49 -9.11 5.52
CA VAL A 70 11.25 -7.83 5.51
C VAL A 70 10.57 -6.77 6.37
N GLU A 71 9.54 -7.12 7.15
CA GLU A 71 8.86 -6.18 8.02
C GLU A 71 9.84 -5.61 9.05
N ARG A 72 10.26 -4.35 8.86
CA ARG A 72 10.99 -3.61 9.88
C ARG A 72 10.06 -3.40 11.05
N HIS A 73 10.17 -4.26 12.07
CA HIS A 73 9.56 -4.02 13.37
C HIS A 73 10.12 -2.69 13.90
N ARG A 74 9.36 -1.61 13.74
CA ARG A 74 9.65 -0.40 14.50
C ARG A 74 9.54 -0.79 15.98
N PRO A 75 10.51 -0.46 16.84
CA PRO A 75 10.34 -0.67 18.27
C PRO A 75 9.05 0.04 18.70
N PRO A 76 8.23 -0.58 19.57
CA PRO A 76 6.95 -0.02 19.96
C PRO A 76 7.14 1.39 20.51
N THR A 77 6.52 2.38 19.85
CA THR A 77 6.64 3.79 20.24
C THR A 77 5.85 4.15 21.49
N VAL A 78 4.95 3.26 21.95
CA VAL A 78 4.20 3.42 23.21
C VAL A 78 4.09 2.07 23.92
N GLY A 79 4.83 1.91 25.01
CA GLY A 79 4.90 0.70 25.83
C GLY A 79 5.70 1.01 27.10
N ARG A 80 5.31 0.39 28.21
CA ARG A 80 5.60 0.71 29.63
C ARG A 80 7.08 0.79 30.06
N ASP A 81 8.00 0.50 29.14
CA ASP A 81 9.45 0.42 29.36
C ASP A 81 10.25 1.46 28.55
N ALA A 82 9.59 2.51 28.03
CA ALA A 82 10.30 3.66 27.50
C ALA A 82 11.07 4.35 28.64
N THR A 83 12.32 3.98 28.86
CA THR A 83 13.25 4.75 29.69
C THR A 83 13.23 6.17 29.14
N PRO A 84 12.79 7.19 29.91
CA PRO A 84 12.84 8.56 29.45
C PRO A 84 14.29 8.90 29.15
N ALA A 85 14.53 9.50 27.98
CA ALA A 85 15.84 10.04 27.64
C ALA A 85 16.27 11.01 28.77
N PRO A 86 17.53 10.94 29.25
CA PRO A 86 17.99 11.85 30.29
C PRO A 86 17.85 13.29 29.79
N PRO A 87 17.40 14.24 30.63
CA PRO A 87 17.24 15.62 30.24
C PRO A 87 18.59 16.18 29.77
N ALA A 88 18.57 16.82 28.60
CA ALA A 88 19.73 17.45 28.03
C ALA A 88 20.19 18.61 28.93
N GLY A 89 21.39 18.47 29.49
CA GLY A 89 22.26 19.58 29.88
C GLY A 89 21.82 20.37 31.12
N GLU A 90 22.26 19.93 32.29
CA GLU A 90 22.79 20.86 33.28
C GLU A 90 24.28 21.04 32.95
N SER A 91 24.60 22.13 32.25
CA SER A 91 25.96 22.66 32.23
C SER A 91 26.07 23.61 33.42
N GLU A 92 26.94 23.24 34.37
CA GLU A 92 27.41 24.08 35.47
C GLU A 92 28.25 25.26 34.96
#